data_AF-A0A7W4PN33-F1
#
_entry.id   AF-A0A7W4PN33-F1
#
_cell.length_a   1.000
_cell.length_b   1.000
_cell.length_c   1.000
_cell.angle_alpha   90.00
_cell.angle_beta   90.00
_cell.angle_gamma   90.00
#
_symmetry.space_group_name_H-M   'P 1'
#
loop_
_entity.id
_entity.type
_entity.pdbx_description
1 polymer ?
#
loop_
_entity_poly.entity_id
_entity_poly.type
_entity_poly.pdbx_seq_one_letter_code
_entity_poly.pdbx_strand_id
1 'polypeptide(L)'
;MEGVIAAVTGLLLGLFGLIVAAVAAIENLARQILASVGIMGELQTALLIILLVSLAIGAFRLFGGVFAVLICLVLMLILVHALLVTVGVPVH
;
A
#
# COMPACT_ATOMS: atom_id res chain seq x y z
N MET A 1 21.22 15.77 1.90
CA MET A 1 20.51 14.82 1.01
C MET A 1 20.53 13.40 1.57
N GLU A 2 21.67 12.91 2.07
CA GLU A 2 21.82 11.55 2.64
C GLU A 2 20.89 11.25 3.83
N GLY A 3 20.73 12.17 4.79
CA GLY A 3 19.86 11.96 5.95
C GLY A 3 18.37 11.84 5.61
N VAL A 4 17.91 12.55 4.57
CA VAL A 4 16.52 12.45 4.08
C VAL A 4 16.30 11.11 3.39
N ILE A 5 17.26 10.66 2.57
CA ILE A 5 17.20 9.34 1.92
C ILE A 5 17.16 8.22 2.97
N ALA A 6 17.99 8.29 4.01
CA ALA A 6 18.00 7.29 5.08
C ALA A 6 16.67 7.25 5.86
N ALA A 7 16.11 8.43 6.19
CA ALA A 7 14.83 8.52 6.88
C ALA A 7 13.67 7.98 6.02
N VAL A 8 13.62 8.33 4.73
CA VAL A 8 12.60 7.83 3.79
C VAL A 8 12.74 6.32 3.60
N THR A 9 13.96 5.82 3.44
CA THR A 9 14.21 4.38 3.28
C THR A 9 13.80 3.61 4.54
N GLY A 10 14.16 4.12 5.72
CA GLY A 10 13.76 3.52 6.99
C GLY A 10 12.25 3.52 7.19
N LEU A 11 11.56 4.60 6.83
CA LEU A 11 10.11 4.68 6.87
C LEU A 11 9.47 3.64 5.94
N LEU A 12 9.93 3.54 4.68
CA LEU A 12 9.41 2.58 3.71
C LEU A 12 9.61 1.13 4.16
N LEU A 13 10.80 0.80 4.69
CA LEU A 13 11.09 -0.52 5.26
C LEU A 13 10.21 -0.82 6.48
N GLY A 14 10.00 0.16 7.36
CA GLY A 14 9.12 0.03 8.52
C GLY A 14 7.66 -0.19 8.12
N LEU A 15 7.17 0.56 7.13
CA LEU A 15 5.81 0.41 6.59
C LEU A 15 5.63 -0.96 5.92
N PHE A 16 6.63 -1.41 5.15
CA PHE A 16 6.63 -2.74 4.58
C PHE A 16 6.59 -3.82 5.67
N GLY A 17 7.43 -3.71 6.70
CA GLY A 17 7.42 -4.61 7.85
C GLY A 17 6.08 -4.64 8.58
N LEU A 18 5.46 -3.48 8.78
CA LEU A 18 4.13 -3.35 9.39
C LEU A 18 3.06 -4.06 8.56
N ILE A 19 3.08 -3.89 7.24
CA ILE A 19 2.14 -4.56 6.32
C ILE A 19 2.33 -6.08 6.41
N VAL A 20 3.56 -6.57 6.31
CA VAL A 20 3.85 -8.02 6.42
C VAL A 20 3.39 -8.58 7.76
N ALA A 21 3.65 -7.86 8.86
CA ALA A 21 3.21 -8.28 10.20
C ALA A 21 1.67 -8.33 10.31
N ALA A 22 0.96 -7.33 9.77
CA ALA A 22 -0.49 -7.30 9.76
C ALA A 22 -1.08 -8.47 8.95
N VAL A 23 -0.51 -8.74 7.77
CA VAL A 23 -0.92 -9.88 6.91
C VAL A 23 -0.70 -11.21 7.63
N ALA A 24 0.47 -11.40 8.26
CA ALA A 24 0.79 -12.60 9.01
C ALA A 24 -0.17 -12.81 10.21
N ALA A 25 -0.54 -11.73 10.91
CA ALA A 25 -1.50 -11.79 12.00
C ALA A 25 -2.90 -12.23 11.50
N ILE A 26 -3.37 -11.66 10.39
CA ILE A 26 -4.64 -12.04 9.76
C ILE A 26 -4.61 -13.50 9.31
N GLU A 27 -3.53 -13.94 8.67
CA GLU A 27 -3.37 -15.33 8.24
C GLU A 27 -3.41 -16.29 9.42
N ASN A 28 -2.71 -15.98 10.51
CA ASN A 28 -2.68 -16.83 11.70
C ASN A 28 -4.04 -16.91 12.39
N LEU A 29 -4.80 -15.80 12.43
CA LEU A 29 -6.18 -15.80 12.94
C LEU A 29 -7.09 -16.65 12.05
N ALA A 30 -7.02 -16.47 10.73
CA ALA A 30 -7.81 -17.26 9.79
C ALA A 30 -7.49 -18.75 9.92
N ARG A 31 -6.21 -19.10 10.03
CA ARG A 31 -5.74 -20.48 10.23
C ARG A 31 -6.35 -21.11 11.48
N GLN A 32 -6.37 -20.38 12.60
CA GLN A 32 -6.99 -20.83 13.85
C GLN A 32 -8.51 -21.03 13.71
N ILE A 33 -9.21 -20.13 13.02
CA ILE A 33 -10.65 -20.24 12.76
C ILE A 33 -10.95 -21.44 11.86
N LEU A 34 -10.17 -21.63 10.79
CA LEU A 34 -10.30 -22.79 9.90
C LEU A 34 -10.08 -24.10 10.66
N ALA A 35 -9.05 -24.15 11.51
CA ALA A 35 -8.76 -25.30 12.34
C ALA A 35 -9.86 -25.59 13.37
N SER A 36 -10.48 -24.56 13.97
CA SER A 36 -11.56 -24.75 14.94
C SER A 36 -12.85 -25.29 14.33
N VAL A 37 -13.06 -25.08 13.03
CA VAL A 37 -14.18 -25.64 12.25
C VAL A 37 -13.82 -27.01 11.64
N GLY A 38 -12.61 -27.53 11.90
CA GLY A 38 -12.15 -28.83 11.41
C GLY A 38 -11.62 -28.82 9.98
N ILE A 39 -11.39 -27.64 9.39
CA ILE A 39 -10.80 -27.51 8.05
C ILE A 39 -9.27 -27.57 8.17
N MET A 40 -8.69 -28.65 7.65
CA MET A 40 -7.25 -28.92 7.69
C MET A 40 -6.71 -29.38 6.32
N GLY A 41 -5.38 -29.42 6.19
CA GLY A 41 -4.72 -29.94 5.00
C GLY A 41 -4.83 -29.02 3.77
N GLU A 42 -4.96 -29.62 2.59
CA GLU A 42 -4.92 -28.90 1.30
C GLU A 42 -6.03 -27.85 1.16
N LEU A 43 -7.23 -28.14 1.69
CA LEU A 43 -8.36 -27.22 1.67
C LEU A 43 -8.09 -25.93 2.48
N GLN A 44 -7.44 -26.07 3.65
CA GLN A 44 -7.05 -24.92 4.47
C GLN A 44 -6.05 -24.04 3.71
N THR A 45 -5.05 -24.63 3.07
CA THR A 45 -4.06 -23.92 2.28
C THR A 45 -4.71 -23.18 1.10
N ALA A 46 -5.63 -23.82 0.38
CA ALA A 46 -6.35 -23.17 -0.72
C ALA A 46 -7.15 -21.96 -0.24
N LEU A 47 -7.85 -22.07 0.90
CA LEU A 47 -8.61 -20.96 1.48
C LEU A 47 -7.73 -19.81 1.95
N LEU A 48 -6.57 -20.12 2.55
CA LEU A 48 -5.59 -19.10 2.96
C LEU A 48 -4.97 -18.38 1.75
N ILE A 49 -4.71 -19.09 0.65
CA ILE A 49 -4.25 -18.47 -0.60
C ILE A 49 -5.31 -17.50 -1.13
N ILE A 50 -6.59 -17.92 -1.18
CA ILE A 50 -7.69 -17.06 -1.60
C ILE A 50 -7.79 -15.82 -0.71
N LEU A 51 -7.68 -15.99 0.60
CA LEU A 51 -7.64 -14.90 1.57
C LEU A 51 -6.49 -13.94 1.26
N LEU A 52 -5.27 -14.44 1.08
CA LEU A 52 -4.09 -13.63 0.79
C LEU A 52 -4.25 -12.83 -0.51
N VAL A 53 -4.75 -13.46 -1.58
CA VAL A 53 -5.02 -12.79 -2.86
C VAL A 53 -6.08 -11.70 -2.69
N SER A 54 -7.15 -11.98 -1.95
CA SER A 54 -8.19 -10.97 -1.68
C SER A 54 -7.65 -9.77 -0.88
N LEU A 55 -6.76 -10.03 0.09
CA LEU A 55 -6.12 -9.01 0.91
C LEU A 55 -5.16 -8.16 0.08
N ALA A 56 -4.40 -8.79 -0.83
CA ALA A 56 -3.54 -8.09 -1.78
C ALA A 56 -4.35 -7.18 -2.71
N ILE A 57 -5.45 -7.68 -3.31
CA ILE A 57 -6.34 -6.87 -4.16
C ILE A 57 -6.94 -5.70 -3.37
N GLY A 58 -7.40 -5.95 -2.13
CA GLY A 58 -7.93 -4.92 -1.24
C GLY A 58 -6.90 -3.83 -0.94
N ALA A 59 -5.66 -4.23 -0.60
CA ALA A 59 -4.55 -3.32 -0.37
C ALA A 59 -4.23 -2.49 -1.62
N PHE A 60 -4.11 -3.13 -2.80
CA PHE A 60 -3.85 -2.41 -4.05
C PHE A 60 -4.97 -1.43 -4.40
N ARG A 61 -6.24 -1.75 -4.14
CA ARG A 61 -7.33 -0.80 -4.37
C ARG A 61 -7.28 0.38 -3.41
N LEU A 62 -7.02 0.12 -2.13
CA LEU A 62 -6.98 1.16 -1.10
C LEU A 62 -5.79 2.11 -1.32
N PHE A 63 -4.60 1.56 -1.50
CA PHE A 63 -3.38 2.35 -1.71
C PHE A 63 -3.25 2.88 -3.13
N GLY A 64 -3.68 2.12 -4.15
CA GLY A 64 -3.65 2.54 -5.54
C GLY A 64 -4.58 3.72 -5.82
N GLY A 65 -5.76 3.77 -5.18
CA GLY A 65 -6.65 4.92 -5.24
C GLY A 65 -6.00 6.18 -4.66
N VAL A 66 -5.38 6.07 -3.47
CA VAL A 66 -4.67 7.18 -2.83
C VAL A 66 -3.48 7.65 -3.70
N PHE A 67 -2.68 6.72 -4.23
CA PHE A 67 -1.58 7.06 -5.12
C PHE A 67 -2.05 7.76 -6.40
N ALA A 68 -3.14 7.29 -7.01
CA ALA A 68 -3.71 7.92 -8.20
C ALA A 68 -4.16 9.36 -7.93
N VAL A 69 -4.82 9.60 -6.78
CA VAL A 69 -5.22 10.96 -6.36
C VAL A 69 -3.99 11.84 -6.14
N LEU A 70 -2.97 11.35 -5.44
CA LEU A 70 -1.74 12.12 -5.19
C LEU A 70 -1.00 12.46 -6.49
N ILE A 71 -0.88 11.52 -7.42
CA ILE A 71 -0.27 11.75 -8.75
C ILE A 71 -1.07 12.80 -9.51
N CYS A 72 -2.40 12.69 -9.55
CA CYS A 72 -3.26 13.66 -10.22
C CYS A 72 -3.05 15.08 -9.66
N LEU A 73 -3.00 15.20 -8.33
CA LEU A 73 -2.77 16.47 -7.65
C LEU A 73 -1.39 17.05 -7.99
N VAL A 74 -0.33 16.24 -7.96
CA VAL A 74 1.03 16.67 -8.34
C VAL A 74 1.07 17.11 -9.80
N LEU A 75 0.49 16.34 -10.73
CA LEU A 75 0.43 16.71 -12.14
C LEU A 75 -0.36 18.00 -12.36
N MET A 76 -1.45 18.21 -11.61
CA MET A 76 -2.24 19.43 -11.67
C MET A 76 -1.44 20.64 -11.15
N LEU A 77 -0.69 20.48 -10.06
CA LEU A 77 0.21 21.53 -9.56
C LEU A 77 1.32 21.86 -10.56
N ILE A 78 1.92 20.85 -11.20
CA ILE A 78 2.92 21.04 -12.26
C ILE A 78 2.30 21.81 -13.43
N LEU A 79 1.08 21.46 -13.85
CA LEU A 79 0.36 22.16 -14.91
C LEU A 79 0.10 23.63 -14.53
N VAL A 80 -0.40 23.89 -13.32
CA VAL A 80 -0.66 25.24 -12.82
C VAL A 80 0.62 26.06 -12.79
N HIS A 81 1.72 25.48 -12.30
CA HIS A 81 3.02 26.13 -12.31
C HIS A 81 3.48 26.44 -13.74
N ALA A 82 3.38 25.48 -14.67
CA ALA A 82 3.75 25.69 -16.06
C ALA A 82 2.91 26.81 -16.72
N LEU A 83 1.62 26.89 -16.40
CA LEU A 83 0.73 27.96 -16.86
C LEU A 83 1.11 29.32 -16.26
N LEU A 84 1.41 29.39 -14.97
CA LEU A 84 1.84 30.64 -14.32
C LEU A 84 3.15 31.18 -14.92
N VAL A 85 4.12 30.29 -15.17
CA VAL A 85 5.38 30.64 -15.83
C VAL A 85 5.15 31.13 -17.25
N THR A 86 4.29 30.46 -18.02
CA THR A 86 4.01 30.84 -19.42
C THR A 86 3.22 32.14 -19.53
N VAL A 87 2.41 32.51 -18.54
CA VAL A 87 1.67 33.79 -18.49
C VAL A 87 2.54 34.94 -17.92
N GLY A 88 3.81 34.67 -17.56
CA GLY A 88 4.75 35.68 -17.08
C GLY A 88 4.51 36.12 -15.64
N VAL A 89 3.77 35.33 -14.86
CA VAL A 89 3.58 35.58 -13.43
C VAL A 89 4.82 35.11 -12.67
N PRO A 90 5.51 35.96 -11.89
CA PRO A 90 6.66 35.55 -11.12
C PRO A 90 6.21 34.56 -10.03
N VAL A 91 6.69 33.33 -10.14
CA VAL A 91 6.58 32.28 -9.13
C VAL A 91 7.91 32.22 -8.39
N HIS A 92 7.90 32.62 -7.11
CA HIS A 92 9.02 32.53 -6.18
C HIS A 92 9.01 31.19 -5.45
#